data_AF-A0A831XPZ6-F1
#
_entry.id   AF-A0A831XPZ6-F1
#
_cell.length_a   1.000
_cell.length_b   1.000
_cell.length_c   1.000
_cell.angle_alpha   90.00
_cell.angle_beta   90.00
_cell.angle_gamma   90.00
#
_symmetry.space_group_name_H-M   'P 1'
#
loop_
_entity.id
_entity.type
_entity.pdbx_description
1 polymer ?
#
loop_
_entity_poly.entity_id
_entity_poly.type
_entity_poly.pdbx_seq_one_letter_code
_entity_poly.pdbx_strand_id
1 'polypeptide(L)'
;MHWILAILLGVAYIAAYALGLWLAHYGRRLLYPVFAACFALIGLSVYFYYVPEAEYALSIYYLYTVIQNWWPPIAAFVLLGIGTLRMTGLWKRIAVAACAWLAFAILVQGITARVLFDPSECTGAPDWRGICPQTTDFTCGAAAAATLLAHFNIEATEREMAVLCWSNNFKGTNRFHICKALHQKLRHTPYRPRLMLADYQTLVRQNKPCMTTINVEK
;
A
#
# COMPACT_ATOMS: atom_id res chain seq x y z
N MET A 1 -18.03 3.54 2.59
CA MET A 1 -16.89 3.26 3.51
C MET A 1 -15.58 3.93 3.07
N HIS A 2 -15.22 3.92 1.78
CA HIS A 2 -13.92 4.46 1.33
C HIS A 2 -13.73 5.98 1.56
N TRP A 3 -14.77 6.81 1.39
CA TRP A 3 -14.72 8.24 1.70
C TRP A 3 -14.45 8.55 3.18
N ILE A 4 -15.01 7.75 4.10
CA ILE A 4 -14.78 7.94 5.54
C ILE A 4 -13.30 7.71 5.86
N LEU A 5 -12.72 6.62 5.33
CA LEU A 5 -11.30 6.36 5.49
C LEU A 5 -10.45 7.48 4.88
N ALA A 6 -10.84 8.01 3.71
CA ALA A 6 -10.16 9.13 3.08
C ALA A 6 -10.10 10.37 3.97
N ILE A 7 -11.25 10.75 4.52
CA ILE A 7 -11.39 11.90 5.41
C ILE A 7 -10.56 11.67 6.69
N LEU A 8 -10.66 10.49 7.31
CA LEU A 8 -9.91 10.17 8.52
C LEU A 8 -8.39 10.25 8.31
N LEU A 9 -7.89 9.72 7.18
CA LEU A 9 -6.47 9.80 6.83
C LEU A 9 -6.03 11.23 6.53
N GLY A 10 -6.85 12.00 5.80
CA GLY A 10 -6.57 13.40 5.52
C GLY A 10 -6.47 14.23 6.81
N VAL A 11 -7.43 14.05 7.73
CA VAL A 11 -7.42 14.67 9.05
C VAL A 11 -6.19 14.22 9.85
N ALA A 12 -5.83 12.94 9.82
CA ALA A 12 -4.65 12.43 10.52
C ALA A 12 -3.34 13.07 10.02
N TYR A 13 -3.17 13.29 8.72
CA TYR A 13 -1.98 13.95 8.17
C TYR A 13 -1.92 15.44 8.52
N ILE A 14 -3.06 16.14 8.45
CA ILE A 14 -3.15 17.54 8.86
C ILE A 14 -2.83 17.66 10.35
N ALA A 15 -3.38 16.78 11.19
CA ALA A 15 -3.11 16.73 12.62
C ALA A 15 -1.64 16.41 12.91
N ALA A 16 -1.02 15.48 12.17
CA ALA A 16 0.40 15.15 12.29
C ALA A 16 1.31 16.34 11.95
N TYR A 17 0.98 17.07 10.87
CA TYR A 17 1.69 18.28 10.49
C TYR A 17 1.52 19.40 11.53
N ALA A 18 0.29 19.62 12.01
CA ALA A 18 -0.01 20.59 13.07
C ALA A 18 0.69 20.24 14.39
N LEU A 19 0.76 18.95 14.74
CA LEU A 19 1.53 18.46 15.88
C LEU A 19 3.03 18.79 15.71
N GLY A 20 3.58 18.61 14.51
CA GLY A 20 4.94 19.02 14.20
C GLY A 20 5.18 20.52 14.39
N LEU A 21 4.25 21.37 13.92
CA LEU A 21 4.30 22.82 14.14
C LEU A 21 4.24 23.16 15.64
N TRP A 22 3.37 22.52 16.39
CA TRP A 22 3.26 22.72 17.84
C TRP A 22 4.54 22.31 18.56
N LEU A 23 5.06 21.10 18.27
CA LEU A 23 6.31 20.58 18.85
C LEU A 23 7.52 21.46 18.55
N ALA A 24 7.53 22.18 17.43
CA ALA A 24 8.65 23.06 17.04
C ALA A 24 8.97 24.14 18.10
N HIS A 25 7.97 24.55 18.89
CA HIS A 25 8.12 25.57 19.95
C HIS A 25 8.85 25.03 21.20
N TYR A 26 8.93 23.72 21.37
CA TYR A 26 9.58 23.11 22.51
C TYR A 26 11.11 23.09 22.38
N GLY A 27 11.80 22.97 23.51
CA GLY A 27 13.26 22.92 23.58
C GLY A 27 13.85 21.68 22.88
N ARG A 28 15.13 21.78 22.50
CA ARG A 28 15.85 20.71 21.76
C ARG A 28 15.81 19.34 22.45
N ARG A 29 15.77 19.31 23.79
CA ARG A 29 15.69 18.07 24.59
C ARG A 29 14.48 17.21 24.25
N LEU A 30 13.33 17.81 23.92
CA LEU A 30 12.13 17.08 23.52
C LEU A 30 12.16 16.70 22.04
N LEU A 31 12.80 17.52 21.20
CA LEU A 31 12.84 17.28 19.76
C LEU A 31 13.71 16.08 19.38
N TYR A 32 14.87 15.90 20.01
CA TYR A 32 15.76 14.77 19.69
C TYR A 32 15.07 13.39 19.75
N PRO A 33 14.35 13.01 20.83
CA PRO A 33 13.66 11.72 20.86
C PRO A 33 12.52 11.65 19.84
N VAL A 34 11.80 12.76 19.56
CA VAL A 34 10.76 12.79 18.51
C VAL A 34 11.36 12.54 17.12
N PHE A 35 12.48 13.20 16.81
CA PHE A 35 13.22 12.97 15.56
C PHE A 35 13.68 11.51 15.46
N ALA A 36 14.30 10.99 16.53
CA ALA A 36 14.75 9.61 16.56
C ALA A 36 13.60 8.62 16.34
N ALA A 37 12.46 8.83 17.00
CA ALA A 37 11.26 8.01 16.82
C ALA A 37 10.72 8.09 15.39
N CYS A 38 10.60 9.29 14.81
CA CYS A 38 10.10 9.46 13.44
C CYS A 38 11.04 8.84 12.41
N PHE A 39 12.36 9.01 12.56
CA PHE A 39 13.33 8.36 11.68
C PHE A 39 13.35 6.84 11.86
N ALA A 40 13.20 6.32 13.08
CA ALA A 40 13.09 4.89 13.31
C ALA A 40 11.83 4.31 12.64
N LEU A 41 10.70 5.02 12.71
CA LEU A 41 9.46 4.66 12.03
C LEU A 41 9.62 4.65 10.50
N ILE A 42 10.23 5.69 9.92
CA ILE A 42 10.51 5.74 8.48
C ILE A 42 11.48 4.62 8.09
N GLY A 43 12.56 4.42 8.84
CA GLY A 43 13.54 3.35 8.60
C GLY A 43 12.92 1.96 8.67
N LEU A 44 12.01 1.73 9.62
CA LEU A 44 11.24 0.49 9.72
C LEU A 44 10.34 0.28 8.49
N SER A 45 9.71 1.34 7.97
CA SER A 45 8.92 1.25 6.74
C SER A 45 9.78 0.89 5.52
N VAL A 46 11.00 1.41 5.44
CA VAL A 46 11.95 1.08 4.38
C VAL A 46 12.41 -0.37 4.53
N TYR A 47 12.68 -0.83 5.75
CA TYR A 47 13.02 -2.23 6.02
C TYR A 47 11.91 -3.17 5.53
N PHE A 48 10.63 -2.88 5.86
CA PHE A 48 9.50 -3.69 5.40
C PHE A 48 9.27 -3.64 3.89
N TYR A 49 9.64 -2.55 3.22
CA TYR A 49 9.60 -2.49 1.76
C TYR A 49 10.51 -3.57 1.13
N TYR A 50 11.71 -3.76 1.67
CA TYR A 50 12.70 -4.73 1.20
C TYR A 50 12.49 -6.15 1.76
N VAL A 51 11.87 -6.28 2.94
CA VAL A 51 11.59 -7.57 3.60
C VAL A 51 10.08 -7.72 3.84
N PRO A 52 9.27 -7.86 2.77
CA PRO A 52 7.82 -7.90 2.89
C PRO A 52 7.29 -9.11 3.67
N GLU A 53 8.05 -10.20 3.78
CA GLU A 53 7.65 -11.38 4.54
C GLU A 53 7.62 -11.11 6.04
N ALA A 54 8.58 -10.33 6.54
CA ALA A 54 8.62 -9.93 7.93
C ALA A 54 7.37 -9.10 8.28
N GLU A 55 7.02 -8.17 7.40
CA GLU A 55 5.80 -7.36 7.52
C GLU A 55 4.53 -8.21 7.44
N TYR A 56 4.49 -9.16 6.50
CA TYR A 56 3.36 -10.07 6.31
C TYR A 56 3.14 -10.97 7.52
N ALA A 57 4.21 -11.49 8.14
CA ALA A 57 4.16 -12.38 9.30
C ALA A 57 3.63 -11.69 10.57
N LEU A 58 3.85 -10.38 10.72
CA LEU A 58 3.38 -9.59 11.85
C LEU A 58 1.90 -9.16 11.73
N SER A 59 1.31 -9.30 10.54
CA SER A 59 0.07 -8.61 10.20
C SER A 59 -1.19 -9.39 10.56
N ILE A 60 -2.12 -8.72 11.27
CA ILE A 60 -3.54 -9.08 11.22
C ILE A 60 -4.03 -8.63 9.83
N TYR A 61 -4.02 -9.56 8.87
CA TYR A 61 -4.09 -9.31 7.42
C TYR A 61 -5.13 -8.25 6.99
N TYR A 62 -6.29 -8.21 7.64
CA TYR A 62 -7.39 -7.30 7.29
C TYR A 62 -7.15 -5.85 7.70
N LEU A 63 -6.64 -5.61 8.92
CA LEU A 63 -6.45 -4.24 9.42
C LEU A 63 -5.14 -3.65 8.88
N TYR A 64 -4.10 -4.46 8.84
CA TYR A 64 -2.78 -3.99 8.43
C TYR A 64 -2.76 -3.55 6.97
N THR A 65 -3.44 -4.26 6.06
CA THR A 65 -3.53 -3.87 4.64
C THR A 65 -4.19 -2.51 4.41
N VAL A 66 -5.03 -2.06 5.36
CA VAL A 66 -5.55 -0.69 5.38
C VAL A 66 -4.44 0.25 5.79
N ILE A 67 -3.81 0.03 6.94
CA ILE A 67 -2.91 0.99 7.62
C ILE A 67 -1.51 1.08 7.00
N GLN A 68 -1.04 0.00 6.39
CA GLN A 68 0.33 -0.20 5.92
C GLN A 68 0.90 1.00 5.15
N ASN A 69 0.14 1.51 4.18
CA ASN A 69 0.59 2.60 3.30
C ASN A 69 0.51 3.99 3.94
N TRP A 70 -0.10 4.10 5.13
CA TRP A 70 -0.51 5.39 5.70
C TRP A 70 0.24 5.76 6.97
N TRP A 71 0.73 4.79 7.74
CA TRP A 71 1.46 5.10 8.97
C TRP A 71 2.83 5.76 8.74
N PRO A 72 3.65 5.42 7.72
CA PRO A 72 4.95 6.08 7.55
C PRO A 72 4.84 7.58 7.22
N PRO A 73 3.91 8.02 6.34
CA PRO A 73 3.67 9.44 6.12
C PRO A 73 3.37 10.24 7.39
N ILE A 74 2.68 9.67 8.40
CA ILE A 74 2.39 10.37 9.65
C ILE A 74 3.70 10.89 10.29
N ALA A 75 4.71 10.04 10.40
CA ALA A 75 6.03 10.42 10.92
C ALA A 75 6.68 11.51 10.05
N ALA A 76 6.58 11.39 8.73
CA ALA A 76 7.10 12.39 7.79
C ALA A 76 6.41 13.75 7.95
N PHE A 77 5.09 13.80 8.12
CA PHE A 77 4.34 15.04 8.32
C PHE A 77 4.70 15.74 9.64
N VAL A 78 4.93 14.97 10.72
CA VAL A 78 5.46 15.54 11.97
C VAL A 78 6.82 16.20 11.74
N LEU A 79 7.74 15.51 11.07
CA LEU A 79 9.07 16.04 10.76
C LEU A 79 9.01 17.29 9.88
N LEU A 80 8.15 17.28 8.85
CA LEU A 80 7.93 18.43 7.97
C LEU A 80 7.36 19.61 8.74
N GLY A 81 6.39 19.39 9.64
CA GLY A 81 5.84 20.43 10.52
C GLY A 81 6.90 21.06 11.41
N ILE A 82 7.75 20.25 12.05
CA ILE A 82 8.88 20.76 12.85
C ILE A 82 9.84 21.58 11.98
N GLY A 83 10.17 21.05 10.80
CA GLY A 83 11.05 21.70 9.82
C GLY A 83 10.55 23.07 9.38
N THR A 84 9.24 23.22 9.12
CA THR A 84 8.64 24.47 8.65
C THR A 84 8.90 25.65 9.61
N LEU A 85 8.86 25.45 10.93
CA LEU A 85 9.09 26.56 11.87
C LEU A 85 10.56 26.71 12.29
N ARG A 86 11.34 25.62 12.25
CA ARG A 86 12.73 25.62 12.70
C ARG A 86 13.74 26.08 11.64
N MET A 87 13.38 26.10 10.36
CA MET A 87 14.26 26.61 9.31
C MET A 87 14.47 28.12 9.43
N THR A 88 15.72 28.56 9.20
CA THR A 88 16.11 29.97 9.16
C THR A 88 15.89 30.53 7.74
N GLY A 89 14.98 31.49 7.61
CA GLY A 89 14.65 32.16 6.35
C GLY A 89 13.29 31.73 5.77
N LEU A 90 12.50 32.73 5.36
CA LEU A 90 11.12 32.55 4.90
C LEU A 90 11.02 31.55 3.73
N TRP A 91 11.90 31.64 2.74
CA TRP A 91 11.88 30.76 1.57
C TRP A 91 12.08 29.28 1.90
N LYS A 92 12.94 28.96 2.88
CA LYS A 92 13.15 27.57 3.32
C LYS A 92 11.89 27.04 4.01
N ARG A 93 11.23 27.87 4.81
CA ARG A 93 9.96 27.51 5.48
C ARG A 93 8.86 27.25 4.45
N ILE A 94 8.73 28.14 3.46
CA ILE A 94 7.80 27.99 2.34
C ILE A 94 8.09 26.70 1.57
N ALA A 95 9.36 26.42 1.26
CA ALA A 95 9.75 25.22 0.54
C ALA A 95 9.37 23.93 1.30
N VAL A 96 9.66 23.85 2.61
CA VAL A 96 9.28 22.69 3.43
C VAL A 96 7.76 22.53 3.51
N ALA A 97 7.02 23.62 3.71
CA ALA A 97 5.56 23.60 3.71
C ALA A 97 4.99 23.17 2.35
N ALA A 98 5.58 23.64 1.24
CA ALA A 98 5.19 23.24 -0.10
C ALA A 98 5.46 21.75 -0.35
N CYS A 99 6.59 21.21 0.12
CA CYS A 99 6.86 19.78 0.08
C CYS A 99 5.82 18.98 0.86
N ALA A 100 5.40 19.45 2.04
CA ALA A 100 4.35 18.81 2.83
C ALA A 100 3.00 18.81 2.09
N TRP A 101 2.61 19.94 1.49
CA TRP A 101 1.39 20.03 0.70
C TRP A 101 1.41 19.16 -0.54
N LEU A 102 2.54 19.09 -1.24
CA LEU A 102 2.71 18.20 -2.39
C LEU A 102 2.60 16.73 -1.98
N ALA A 103 3.28 16.33 -0.90
CA ALA A 103 3.15 14.98 -0.36
C ALA A 103 1.70 14.66 0.04
N PHE A 104 0.99 15.62 0.63
CA PHE A 104 -0.42 15.48 1.00
C PHE A 104 -1.30 15.27 -0.24
N ALA A 105 -1.10 16.08 -1.28
CA ALA A 105 -1.83 15.97 -2.54
C ALA A 105 -1.64 14.60 -3.20
N ILE A 106 -0.41 14.07 -3.24
CA ILE A 106 -0.10 12.74 -3.78
C ILE A 106 -0.81 11.63 -2.98
N LEU A 107 -0.85 11.74 -1.65
CA LEU A 107 -1.54 10.76 -0.81
C LEU A 107 -3.05 10.82 -1.01
N VAL A 108 -3.64 12.02 -1.09
CA VAL A 108 -5.07 12.19 -1.38
C VAL A 108 -5.39 11.66 -2.77
N GLN A 109 -4.56 11.91 -3.79
CA GLN A 109 -4.74 11.36 -5.13
C GLN A 109 -4.82 9.84 -5.11
N GLY A 110 -3.92 9.17 -4.38
CA GLY A 110 -3.95 7.71 -4.25
C GLY A 110 -5.19 7.16 -3.55
N ILE A 111 -5.76 7.91 -2.60
CA ILE A 111 -7.04 7.55 -1.97
C ILE A 111 -8.20 7.77 -2.95
N THR A 112 -8.25 8.93 -3.61
CA THR A 112 -9.29 9.29 -4.56
C THR A 112 -9.32 8.32 -5.74
N ALA A 113 -8.17 7.93 -6.28
CA ALA A 113 -8.06 6.92 -7.33
C ALA A 113 -8.71 5.58 -6.96
N ARG A 114 -8.63 5.21 -5.68
CA ARG A 114 -9.28 4.00 -5.16
C ARG A 114 -10.79 4.18 -4.94
N VAL A 115 -11.24 5.38 -4.60
CA VAL A 115 -12.66 5.67 -4.43
C VAL A 115 -13.38 5.77 -5.77
N LEU A 116 -12.71 6.36 -6.77
CA LEU A 116 -13.21 6.53 -8.13
C LEU A 116 -12.96 5.30 -9.01
N PHE A 117 -12.40 4.22 -8.46
CA PHE A 117 -12.24 2.97 -9.20
C PHE A 117 -13.62 2.44 -9.59
N ASP A 118 -13.84 2.27 -10.90
CA ASP A 118 -15.04 1.63 -11.43
C ASP A 118 -14.76 0.16 -11.74
N PRO A 119 -15.32 -0.79 -10.97
CA PRO A 119 -15.17 -2.21 -11.25
C PRO A 119 -15.82 -2.64 -12.57
N SER A 120 -16.71 -1.83 -13.15
CA SER A 120 -17.41 -2.17 -14.39
C SER A 120 -16.46 -2.34 -15.58
N GLU A 121 -15.35 -1.59 -15.59
CA GLU A 121 -14.28 -1.65 -16.61
C GLU A 121 -13.54 -2.99 -16.61
N CYS A 122 -13.55 -3.70 -15.48
CA CYS A 122 -12.97 -5.03 -15.34
C CYS A 122 -13.98 -6.05 -15.87
N THR A 123 -13.68 -6.68 -17.00
CA THR A 123 -14.58 -7.64 -17.66
C THR A 123 -13.94 -8.99 -17.90
N GLY A 124 -12.67 -9.16 -17.51
CA GLY A 124 -11.96 -10.43 -17.62
C GLY A 124 -12.60 -11.54 -16.79
N ALA A 125 -12.71 -12.72 -17.40
CA ALA A 125 -13.11 -13.96 -16.75
C ALA A 125 -12.20 -15.11 -17.23
N PRO A 126 -11.90 -16.10 -16.37
CA PRO A 126 -11.17 -17.30 -16.79
C PRO A 126 -11.83 -17.97 -17.99
N ASP A 127 -11.04 -18.24 -19.03
CA ASP A 127 -11.48 -19.01 -20.20
C ASP A 127 -11.49 -20.53 -19.92
N TRP A 128 -11.74 -21.33 -20.95
CA TRP A 128 -11.73 -22.80 -20.84
C TRP A 128 -10.37 -23.40 -20.44
N ARG A 129 -9.27 -22.62 -20.55
CA ARG A 129 -7.93 -22.99 -20.08
C ARG A 129 -7.67 -22.54 -18.64
N GLY A 130 -8.64 -21.88 -18.01
CA GLY A 130 -8.51 -21.27 -16.69
C GLY A 130 -7.69 -19.98 -16.69
N ILE A 131 -7.45 -19.36 -17.85
CA ILE A 131 -6.67 -18.12 -17.97
C ILE A 131 -7.62 -16.94 -17.98
N CYS A 132 -7.48 -16.01 -17.03
CA CYS A 132 -8.25 -14.77 -17.00
C CYS A 132 -7.45 -13.66 -17.73
N PRO A 133 -7.92 -13.17 -18.89
CA PRO A 133 -7.30 -12.02 -19.53
C PRO A 133 -7.54 -10.77 -18.69
N GLN A 134 -6.52 -9.90 -18.62
CA GLN A 134 -6.63 -8.56 -18.04
C GLN A 134 -7.31 -7.62 -19.06
N THR A 135 -8.26 -6.79 -18.63
CA THR A 135 -8.98 -5.86 -19.53
C THR A 135 -8.70 -4.38 -19.28
N THR A 136 -7.95 -4.04 -18.22
CA THR A 136 -7.53 -2.66 -17.91
C THR A 136 -6.02 -2.58 -17.73
N ASP A 137 -5.39 -1.40 -17.73
CA ASP A 137 -3.92 -1.29 -17.59
C ASP A 137 -3.38 -1.53 -16.16
N PHE A 138 -4.26 -1.68 -15.17
CA PHE A 138 -3.88 -1.61 -13.74
C PHE A 138 -4.36 -2.82 -12.91
N THR A 139 -5.04 -3.79 -13.53
CA THR A 139 -5.62 -4.99 -12.90
C THR A 139 -4.81 -6.28 -13.11
N CYS A 140 -3.56 -6.18 -13.58
CA CYS A 140 -2.70 -7.36 -13.82
C CYS A 140 -2.65 -8.34 -12.65
N GLY A 141 -2.48 -7.83 -11.42
CA GLY A 141 -2.47 -8.67 -10.21
C GLY A 141 -3.82 -9.33 -9.91
N ALA A 142 -4.93 -8.65 -10.21
CA ALA A 142 -6.28 -9.20 -10.02
C ALA A 142 -6.60 -10.30 -11.04
N ALA A 143 -6.29 -10.09 -12.32
CA ALA A 143 -6.45 -11.08 -13.37
C ALA A 143 -5.54 -12.31 -13.16
N ALA A 144 -4.29 -12.09 -12.72
CA ALA A 144 -3.38 -13.17 -12.34
C ALA A 144 -3.89 -13.97 -11.14
N ALA A 145 -4.48 -13.30 -10.14
CA ALA A 145 -5.07 -13.98 -8.99
C ALA A 145 -6.33 -14.78 -9.39
N ALA A 146 -7.17 -14.26 -10.29
CA ALA A 146 -8.31 -14.99 -10.85
C ALA A 146 -7.86 -16.24 -11.63
N THR A 147 -6.81 -16.11 -12.45
CA THR A 147 -6.17 -17.24 -13.15
C THR A 147 -5.65 -18.30 -12.18
N LEU A 148 -4.97 -17.87 -11.10
CA LEU A 148 -4.48 -18.79 -10.07
C LEU A 148 -5.62 -19.55 -9.40
N LEU A 149 -6.70 -18.86 -9.02
CA LEU A 149 -7.87 -19.47 -8.39
C LEU A 149 -8.59 -20.45 -9.32
N ALA A 150 -8.70 -20.13 -10.62
CA ALA A 150 -9.29 -21.02 -11.61
C ALA A 150 -8.55 -22.37 -11.69
N HIS A 151 -7.21 -22.38 -11.57
CA HIS A 151 -6.44 -23.63 -11.54
C HIS A 151 -6.74 -24.52 -10.31
N PHE A 152 -7.24 -23.93 -9.23
CA PHE A 152 -7.70 -24.65 -8.04
C PHE A 152 -9.21 -24.94 -8.07
N ASN A 153 -9.88 -24.75 -9.22
CA ASN A 153 -11.34 -24.85 -9.38
C ASN A 153 -12.11 -23.90 -8.45
N ILE A 154 -11.56 -22.71 -8.21
CA ILE A 154 -12.20 -21.66 -7.41
C ILE A 154 -12.59 -20.54 -8.35
N GLU A 155 -13.89 -20.34 -8.52
CA GLU A 155 -14.42 -19.31 -9.40
C GLU A 155 -14.06 -17.92 -8.90
N ALA A 156 -13.46 -17.12 -9.78
CA ALA A 156 -13.17 -15.72 -9.58
C ALA A 156 -13.06 -15.00 -10.92
N THR A 157 -13.57 -13.77 -11.00
CA THR A 157 -13.40 -12.90 -12.17
C THR A 157 -12.34 -11.84 -11.89
N GLU A 158 -11.84 -11.18 -12.95
CA GLU A 158 -10.96 -10.02 -12.81
C GLU A 158 -11.64 -8.94 -11.95
N ARG A 159 -12.92 -8.65 -12.21
CA ARG A 159 -13.71 -7.67 -11.48
C ARG A 159 -13.77 -7.97 -9.99
N GLU A 160 -14.11 -9.20 -9.65
CA GLU A 160 -14.21 -9.61 -8.25
C GLU A 160 -12.86 -9.45 -7.55
N MET A 161 -11.79 -9.94 -8.17
CA MET A 161 -10.45 -9.84 -7.59
C MET A 161 -9.96 -8.40 -7.54
N ALA A 162 -10.28 -7.55 -8.51
CA ALA A 162 -9.90 -6.13 -8.50
C ALA A 162 -10.54 -5.40 -7.31
N VAL A 163 -11.81 -5.68 -7.01
CA VAL A 163 -12.50 -5.15 -5.83
C VAL A 163 -11.87 -5.67 -4.54
N LEU A 164 -11.60 -6.98 -4.44
CA LEU A 164 -11.03 -7.57 -3.22
C LEU A 164 -9.59 -7.11 -2.94
N CYS A 165 -8.81 -6.97 -4.00
CA CYS A 165 -7.43 -6.49 -4.00
C CYS A 165 -7.31 -4.96 -3.96
N TRP A 166 -8.43 -4.22 -3.96
CA TRP A 166 -8.42 -2.75 -3.96
C TRP A 166 -7.55 -2.14 -5.07
N SER A 167 -7.60 -2.76 -6.25
CA SER A 167 -6.95 -2.27 -7.46
C SER A 167 -7.45 -0.87 -7.80
N ASN A 168 -6.58 -0.05 -8.40
CA ASN A 168 -6.92 1.28 -8.88
C ASN A 168 -5.96 1.72 -9.99
N ASN A 169 -6.38 2.70 -10.78
CA ASN A 169 -5.63 3.23 -11.92
C ASN A 169 -4.36 4.03 -11.55
N PHE A 170 -4.11 4.30 -10.27
CA PHE A 170 -2.94 5.07 -9.83
C PHE A 170 -1.77 4.17 -9.40
N LYS A 171 -2.03 3.12 -8.62
CA LYS A 171 -1.00 2.20 -8.09
C LYS A 171 -1.11 0.76 -8.59
N GLY A 172 -2.15 0.45 -9.36
CA GLY A 172 -2.46 -0.92 -9.75
C GLY A 172 -2.85 -1.77 -8.55
N THR A 173 -2.33 -3.00 -8.52
CA THR A 173 -2.69 -4.01 -7.51
C THR A 173 -1.50 -4.28 -6.58
N ASN A 174 -1.65 -4.01 -5.28
CA ASN A 174 -0.58 -4.20 -4.30
C ASN A 174 -0.49 -5.66 -3.83
N ARG A 175 0.73 -6.20 -3.68
CA ARG A 175 1.01 -7.57 -3.22
C ARG A 175 0.27 -7.97 -1.93
N PHE A 176 0.21 -7.09 -0.93
CA PHE A 176 -0.48 -7.37 0.32
C PHE A 176 -2.00 -7.40 0.15
N HIS A 177 -2.54 -6.57 -0.74
CA HIS A 177 -3.96 -6.61 -1.06
C HIS A 177 -4.35 -7.87 -1.83
N ILE A 178 -3.46 -8.38 -2.68
CA ILE A 178 -3.63 -9.70 -3.33
C ILE A 178 -3.66 -10.81 -2.29
N CYS A 179 -2.70 -10.86 -1.36
CA CYS A 179 -2.72 -11.86 -0.30
C CYS A 179 -3.98 -11.79 0.55
N LYS A 180 -4.45 -10.58 0.91
CA LYS A 180 -5.70 -10.39 1.65
C LYS A 180 -6.93 -10.84 0.84
N ALA A 181 -6.98 -10.55 -0.47
CA ALA A 181 -8.05 -11.02 -1.34
C ALA A 181 -8.06 -12.55 -1.46
N LEU A 182 -6.90 -13.17 -1.64
CA LEU A 182 -6.75 -14.61 -1.68
C LEU A 182 -7.15 -15.26 -0.35
N HIS A 183 -6.73 -14.73 0.80
CA HIS A 183 -7.18 -15.22 2.11
C HIS A 183 -8.71 -15.17 2.24
N GLN A 184 -9.33 -14.08 1.75
CA GLN A 184 -10.78 -13.94 1.78
C GLN A 184 -11.48 -14.97 0.88
N LYS A 185 -10.98 -15.21 -0.34
CA LYS A 185 -11.53 -16.22 -1.27
C LYS A 185 -11.29 -17.66 -0.80
N LEU A 186 -10.16 -17.91 -0.14
CA LEU A 186 -9.73 -19.24 0.27
C LEU A 186 -10.17 -19.63 1.69
N ARG A 187 -10.92 -18.79 2.40
CA ARG A 187 -11.29 -18.96 3.82
C ARG A 187 -11.96 -20.31 4.14
N HIS A 188 -12.64 -20.93 3.17
CA HIS A 188 -13.33 -22.23 3.33
C HIS A 188 -12.64 -23.38 2.57
N THR A 189 -11.37 -23.19 2.20
CA THR A 189 -10.57 -24.18 1.47
C THR A 189 -9.37 -24.60 2.31
N PRO A 190 -8.64 -25.67 1.96
CA PRO A 190 -7.38 -26.01 2.64
C PRO A 190 -6.21 -25.10 2.24
N TYR A 191 -6.35 -24.29 1.19
CA TYR A 191 -5.25 -23.48 0.65
C TYR A 191 -4.97 -22.23 1.50
N ARG A 192 -3.69 -21.90 1.68
CA ARG A 192 -3.23 -20.73 2.45
C ARG A 192 -2.20 -19.93 1.66
N PRO A 193 -2.49 -18.68 1.29
CA PRO A 193 -1.54 -17.81 0.60
C PRO A 193 -0.30 -17.52 1.46
N ARG A 194 0.87 -17.64 0.85
CA ARG A 194 2.15 -17.23 1.42
C ARG A 194 2.78 -16.17 0.53
N LEU A 195 3.20 -15.06 1.13
CA LEU A 195 4.02 -14.05 0.47
C LEU A 195 5.48 -14.36 0.78
N MET A 196 6.32 -14.41 -0.25
CA MET A 196 7.76 -14.56 -0.10
C MET A 196 8.52 -13.79 -1.17
N LEU A 197 9.67 -13.28 -0.80
CA LEU A 197 10.73 -12.86 -1.70
C LEU A 197 11.41 -14.14 -2.18
N ALA A 198 11.50 -14.27 -3.49
CA ALA A 198 12.11 -15.42 -4.12
C ALA A 198 13.09 -14.93 -5.18
N ASP A 199 14.32 -15.40 -5.11
CA ASP A 199 15.21 -15.39 -6.25
C ASP A 199 14.79 -16.47 -7.26
N TYR A 200 15.49 -16.55 -8.39
CA TYR A 200 15.19 -17.53 -9.43
C TYR A 200 15.22 -18.97 -8.89
N GLN A 201 16.22 -19.32 -8.07
CA GLN A 201 16.36 -20.68 -7.54
C GLN A 201 15.23 -21.03 -6.57
N THR A 202 14.84 -20.08 -5.72
CA THR A 202 13.72 -20.21 -4.80
C THR A 202 12.42 -20.38 -5.56
N LEU A 203 12.20 -19.61 -6.63
CA LEU A 203 11.01 -19.68 -7.48
C LEU A 203 10.89 -21.06 -8.17
N VAL A 204 12.00 -21.59 -8.72
CA VAL A 204 12.02 -22.91 -9.37
C VAL A 204 11.63 -24.03 -8.41
N ARG A 205 11.96 -23.88 -7.12
CA ARG A 205 11.64 -24.86 -6.06
C ARG A 205 10.21 -24.76 -5.52
N GLN A 206 9.43 -23.75 -5.91
CA GLN A 206 8.07 -23.60 -5.40
C GLN A 206 7.11 -24.60 -6.05
N ASN A 207 6.07 -24.97 -5.28
CA ASN A 207 4.94 -25.72 -5.80
C ASN A 207 4.18 -24.86 -6.82
N LYS A 208 3.88 -25.43 -7.98
CA LYS A 208 3.16 -24.77 -9.07
C LYS A 208 1.67 -25.15 -9.05
N PRO A 209 0.77 -24.25 -9.48
CA PRO A 209 1.05 -22.89 -9.95
C PRO A 209 1.35 -21.91 -8.79
N CYS A 210 2.18 -20.91 -9.05
CA CYS A 210 2.45 -19.80 -8.14
C CYS A 210 2.38 -18.48 -8.90
N MET A 211 2.01 -17.40 -8.21
CA MET A 211 2.01 -16.04 -8.78
C MET A 211 3.32 -15.35 -8.47
N THR A 212 3.92 -14.69 -9.47
CA THR A 212 5.15 -13.90 -9.31
C THR A 212 5.03 -12.56 -10.02
N THR A 213 5.75 -11.55 -9.55
CA THR A 213 5.91 -10.27 -10.24
C THR A 213 7.21 -10.32 -11.05
N ILE A 214 7.13 -10.03 -12.34
CA ILE A 214 8.30 -9.97 -13.22
C ILE A 214 8.58 -8.50 -13.49
N ASN A 215 9.69 -8.00 -12.99
CA ASN A 215 10.24 -6.70 -13.39
C ASN A 215 11.25 -6.96 -14.50
N VAL A 216 10.88 -6.65 -15.73
CA VAL A 216 11.82 -6.64 -16.85
C VAL A 216 12.48 -5.28 -16.84
N GLU A 217 13.76 -5.21 -16.46
CA GLU A 217 14.55 -3.99 -16.68
C GLU A 217 14.57 -3.73 -18.19
N LYS A 218 14.07 -2.56 -18.59
CA LYS A 218 14.13 -2.08 -19.97
C LYS A 218 15.43 -1.34 -20.21
#